data_AF-A0A535HB01-F1
#
_entry.id   AF-A0A535HB01-F1
#
_cell.length_a   1.000
_cell.length_b   1.000
_cell.length_c   1.000
_cell.angle_alpha   90.00
_cell.angle_beta   90.00
_cell.angle_gamma   90.00
#
_symmetry.space_group_name_H-M   'P 1'
#
loop_
_entity.id
_entity.type
_entity.pdbx_description
1 polymer ?
#
loop_
_entity_poly.entity_id
_entity_poly.type
_entity_poly.pdbx_seq_one_letter_code
_entity_poly.pdbx_strand_id
1 'polypeptide(L)'
;MFFYEIHEGDEELGTAVLLAHERRYEPLEFFALVKKARALLVDSYEEDSLSEAIANELQRTAGFIHVTDELLVASVNVDVTEKGTFLVSEEAGERSVFLSSDDDLEN
;
A
#
# COMPACT_ATOMS: atom_id res chain seq x y z
N MET A 1 -10.38 -10.18 6.36
CA MET A 1 -9.68 -9.15 5.55
C MET A 1 -9.30 -9.78 4.22
N PHE A 2 -9.57 -9.07 3.13
CA PHE A 2 -9.27 -9.45 1.76
C PHE A 2 -8.48 -8.31 1.11
N PHE A 3 -7.56 -8.65 0.21
CA PHE A 3 -6.62 -7.71 -0.36
C PHE A 3 -6.77 -7.64 -1.87
N TYR A 4 -6.61 -6.43 -2.39
CA TYR A 4 -6.77 -6.07 -3.79
C TYR A 4 -5.67 -5.10 -4.17
N GLU A 5 -5.29 -5.07 -5.44
CA GLU A 5 -4.22 -4.23 -5.94
C GLU A 5 -4.67 -3.52 -7.20
N ILE A 6 -4.28 -2.25 -7.34
CA ILE A 6 -4.48 -1.46 -8.54
C ILE A 6 -3.10 -1.03 -9.03
N HIS A 7 -2.78 -1.40 -10.27
CA HIS A 7 -1.54 -1.03 -10.93
C HIS A 7 -1.78 0.14 -11.91
N GLU A 8 -0.80 1.03 -11.99
CA GLU A 8 -0.73 2.08 -12.99
C GLU A 8 0.66 2.13 -13.63
N GLY A 9 0.71 2.12 -14.96
CA GLY A 9 1.94 2.02 -15.74
C GLY A 9 2.06 0.71 -16.51
N ASP A 10 3.11 0.59 -17.34
CA ASP A 10 3.42 -0.64 -18.08
C ASP A 10 4.18 -1.65 -17.21
N GLU A 11 4.29 -2.89 -17.70
CA GLU A 11 4.74 -4.10 -16.98
C GLU A 11 6.12 -4.03 -16.28
N GLU A 12 6.90 -2.96 -16.47
CA GLU A 12 8.17 -2.70 -15.77
C GLU A 12 7.96 -1.63 -14.68
N LEU A 13 7.69 -2.09 -13.44
CA LEU A 13 7.64 -1.28 -12.21
C LEU A 13 6.57 -0.17 -12.20
N GLY A 14 5.33 -0.50 -12.59
CA GLY A 14 4.18 0.37 -12.35
C GLY A 14 3.96 0.63 -10.85
N THR A 15 3.44 1.82 -10.53
CA THR A 15 3.00 2.15 -9.18
C THR A 15 1.81 1.26 -8.84
N ALA A 16 1.92 0.46 -7.78
CA ALA A 16 0.85 -0.37 -7.27
C ALA A 16 0.36 0.19 -5.95
N VAL A 17 -0.96 0.26 -5.78
CA VAL A 17 -1.59 0.58 -4.50
C VAL A 17 -2.30 -0.64 -3.95
N LEU A 18 -2.14 -0.88 -2.65
CA LEU A 18 -2.74 -2.01 -1.95
C LEU A 18 -4.02 -1.56 -1.22
N LEU A 19 -5.09 -2.31 -1.41
CA LEU A 19 -6.41 -2.07 -0.81
C LEU A 19 -6.82 -3.27 0.03
N ALA A 20 -7.29 -3.03 1.25
CA ALA A 20 -7.83 -4.05 2.13
C ALA A 20 -9.33 -3.83 2.37
N HIS A 21 -10.10 -4.91 2.54
CA HIS A 21 -11.52 -4.83 2.85
C HIS A 21 -11.96 -5.98 3.77
N GLU A 22 -12.89 -5.74 4.70
CA GLU A 22 -13.33 -6.76 5.65
C GLU A 22 -14.09 -7.92 4.98
N ARG A 23 -14.87 -7.59 3.95
CA ARG A 23 -15.68 -8.52 3.14
C ARG A 23 -15.03 -8.78 1.79
N ARG A 24 -15.22 -9.99 1.28
CA ARG A 24 -14.75 -10.38 -0.05
C ARG A 24 -15.67 -9.80 -1.12
N TYR A 25 -15.09 -9.04 -2.04
CA TYR A 25 -15.61 -8.78 -3.37
C TYR A 25 -15.08 -9.83 -4.35
N GLU A 26 -15.93 -10.30 -5.26
CA GLU A 26 -15.48 -11.10 -6.38
C GLU A 26 -14.69 -10.24 -7.39
N PRO A 27 -13.76 -10.81 -8.16
CA PRO A 27 -12.89 -10.04 -9.06
C PRO A 27 -13.64 -9.12 -10.03
N LEU A 28 -14.78 -9.58 -10.57
CA LEU A 28 -15.61 -8.76 -11.47
C LEU A 28 -16.33 -7.61 -10.76
N GLU A 29 -16.68 -7.78 -9.49
CA GLU A 29 -17.30 -6.73 -8.68
C GLU A 29 -16.27 -5.65 -8.36
N PHE A 30 -15.07 -6.05 -7.93
CA PHE A 30 -13.95 -5.13 -7.72
C PHE A 30 -13.60 -4.36 -9.00
N PHE A 31 -13.50 -5.06 -10.13
CA PHE A 31 -13.24 -4.44 -11.43
C PHE A 31 -14.29 -3.39 -11.81
N ALA A 32 -15.57 -3.67 -11.55
CA ALA A 32 -16.65 -2.72 -11.81
C ALA A 32 -16.52 -1.45 -10.94
N LEU A 33 -16.14 -1.60 -9.67
CA LEU A 33 -15.89 -0.47 -8.76
C LEU A 33 -14.72 0.39 -9.25
N VAL A 34 -13.59 -0.23 -9.59
CA VAL A 34 -12.40 0.47 -10.14
C VAL A 34 -12.76 1.22 -11.42
N LYS A 35 -13.47 0.60 -12.36
CA LYS A 35 -13.90 1.26 -13.60
C LYS A 35 -14.80 2.47 -13.35
N LYS A 36 -15.70 2.37 -12.39
CA LYS A 36 -16.58 3.47 -12.00
C LYS A 36 -15.78 4.63 -11.43
N ALA A 37 -14.90 4.37 -10.46
CA ALA A 37 -14.02 5.38 -9.87
C ALA A 37 -13.11 6.04 -10.93
N ARG A 38 -12.47 5.23 -11.78
CA ARG A 38 -11.65 5.71 -12.90
C ARG A 38 -12.41 6.68 -13.80
N ALA A 39 -13.64 6.34 -14.19
CA ALA A 39 -14.43 7.20 -15.08
C ALA A 39 -14.79 8.55 -14.45
N LEU A 40 -14.84 8.64 -13.12
CA LEU A 40 -15.10 9.88 -12.39
C LEU A 40 -13.84 10.74 -12.25
N LEU A 41 -12.66 10.13 -12.13
CA LEU A 41 -11.43 10.79 -11.72
C LEU A 41 -10.44 11.06 -12.85
N VAL A 42 -10.50 10.32 -13.95
CA VAL A 42 -9.45 10.32 -15.00
C VAL A 42 -9.08 11.70 -15.54
N ASP A 43 -10.01 12.66 -15.53
CA ASP A 43 -9.80 14.01 -16.08
C ASP A 43 -9.56 15.08 -15.00
N SER A 44 -9.54 14.72 -13.70
CA SER A 44 -9.56 15.70 -12.61
C SER A 44 -8.93 15.27 -11.29
N TYR A 45 -8.16 14.19 -11.26
CA TYR A 45 -7.44 13.78 -10.04
C TYR A 45 -6.28 14.74 -9.75
N GLU A 46 -6.00 14.97 -8.47
CA GLU A 46 -4.91 15.86 -8.00
C GLU A 46 -3.79 15.08 -7.33
N GLU A 47 -4.03 13.81 -7.04
CA GLU A 47 -3.09 12.85 -6.45
C GLU A 47 -1.91 12.56 -7.39
N ASP A 48 -0.83 12.01 -6.82
CA ASP A 48 0.40 11.71 -7.56
C ASP A 48 0.20 10.66 -8.66
N SER A 49 -0.87 9.86 -8.56
CA SER A 49 -1.22 8.82 -9.53
C SER A 49 -2.74 8.57 -9.60
N LEU A 50 -3.23 8.11 -10.75
CA LEU A 50 -4.64 7.76 -10.92
C LEU A 50 -5.04 6.55 -10.05
N SER A 51 -4.13 5.60 -9.87
CA SER A 51 -4.31 4.43 -8.99
C SER A 51 -4.53 4.85 -7.53
N GLU A 52 -3.75 5.81 -7.04
CA GLU A 52 -3.94 6.42 -5.71
C GLU A 52 -5.27 7.16 -5.59
N ALA A 53 -5.62 7.98 -6.58
CA ALA A 53 -6.92 8.67 -6.61
C ALA A 53 -8.09 7.67 -6.55
N ILE A 54 -8.01 6.57 -7.31
CA ILE A 54 -9.02 5.51 -7.28
C ILE A 54 -9.04 4.81 -5.92
N ALA A 55 -7.90 4.49 -5.33
CA ALA A 55 -7.84 3.86 -4.01
C ALA A 55 -8.49 4.74 -2.93
N ASN A 56 -8.21 6.05 -2.95
CA ASN A 56 -8.83 7.03 -2.07
C ASN A 56 -10.35 7.12 -2.26
N GLU A 57 -10.83 7.07 -3.50
CA GLU A 57 -12.27 7.07 -3.79
C GLU A 57 -12.96 5.78 -3.34
N LEU A 58 -12.33 4.61 -3.53
CA LEU A 58 -12.86 3.34 -3.04
C LEU A 58 -12.87 3.27 -1.51
N GLN A 59 -11.88 3.87 -0.85
CA GLN A 59 -11.88 4.04 0.60
C GLN A 59 -13.06 4.89 1.07
N ARG A 60 -13.33 6.02 0.40
CA ARG A 60 -14.44 6.92 0.75
C ARG A 60 -15.82 6.31 0.48
N THR A 61 -15.97 5.57 -0.61
CA THR A 61 -17.31 5.19 -1.13
C THR A 61 -17.68 3.73 -0.95
N ALA A 62 -16.70 2.85 -0.81
CA ALA A 62 -16.90 1.40 -0.75
C ALA A 62 -16.28 0.74 0.48
N GLY A 63 -15.75 1.52 1.44
CA GLY A 63 -15.28 1.02 2.72
C GLY A 63 -13.96 0.25 2.66
N PHE A 64 -13.20 0.41 1.57
CA PHE A 64 -11.84 -0.12 1.50
C PHE A 64 -10.91 0.66 2.43
N ILE A 65 -9.81 0.03 2.81
CA ILE A 65 -8.67 0.66 3.48
C ILE A 65 -7.57 0.74 2.42
N HIS A 66 -7.15 1.95 2.08
CA HIS A 66 -5.96 2.17 1.26
C HIS A 66 -4.73 1.98 2.15
N VAL A 67 -3.96 0.91 1.92
CA VAL A 67 -2.80 0.54 2.72
C VAL A 67 -1.60 1.36 2.25
N THR A 68 -1.40 2.51 2.89
CA THR A 68 -0.26 3.40 2.70
C THR A 68 0.86 3.09 3.70
N ASP A 69 2.05 3.63 3.46
CA ASP A 69 3.19 3.53 4.38
C ASP A 69 2.84 4.01 5.80
N GLU A 70 1.95 5.00 5.94
CA GLU A 70 1.46 5.51 7.24
C GLU A 70 0.70 4.46 8.08
N LEU A 71 0.16 3.41 7.46
CA LEU A 71 -0.51 2.31 8.15
C LEU A 71 0.44 1.15 8.50
N LEU A 72 1.67 1.19 8.00
CA LEU A 72 2.68 0.17 8.31
C LEU A 72 3.21 0.38 9.73
N VAL A 73 3.09 -0.66 10.55
CA VAL A 73 3.59 -0.65 11.94
C VAL A 73 5.07 -1.03 12.01
N ALA A 74 5.53 -1.84 11.06
CA ALA A 74 6.92 -2.28 10.98
C ALA A 74 7.25 -2.64 9.53
N SER A 75 8.48 -2.37 9.13
CA SER A 75 9.05 -2.84 7.87
C SER A 75 10.41 -3.47 8.16
N VAL A 76 10.69 -4.67 7.65
CA VAL A 76 11.94 -5.38 7.94
C VAL A 76 12.62 -5.70 6.62
N ASN A 77 13.86 -5.25 6.47
CA ASN A 77 14.71 -5.72 5.39
C ASN A 77 15.28 -7.08 5.78
N VAL A 78 15.38 -8.00 4.81
CA VAL A 78 15.95 -9.34 5.02
C VAL A 78 17.02 -9.59 3.96
N ASP A 79 18.14 -10.16 4.38
CA ASP A 79 19.23 -10.58 3.50
C ASP A 79 19.75 -11.97 3.93
N VAL A 80 20.56 -12.59 3.09
CA VAL A 80 21.26 -13.84 3.43
C VAL A 80 22.22 -13.67 4.62
N THR A 81 22.66 -12.44 4.90
CA THR A 81 23.47 -12.11 6.07
C THR A 81 22.61 -11.48 7.17
N GLU A 82 22.93 -11.81 8.42
CA GLU A 82 22.29 -11.22 9.61
C GLU A 82 22.39 -9.70 9.60
N LYS A 83 23.55 -9.14 9.21
CA LYS A 83 23.77 -7.68 9.11
C LYS A 83 22.90 -6.99 8.05
N GLY A 84 22.45 -7.73 7.05
CA GLY A 84 21.51 -7.22 6.06
C GLY A 84 20.04 -7.43 6.48
N THR A 85 19.78 -8.01 7.64
CA THR A 85 18.44 -8.14 8.22
C THR A 85 18.25 -7.10 9.31
N PHE A 86 17.33 -6.16 9.12
CA PHE A 86 17.15 -5.04 10.04
C PHE A 86 15.76 -4.42 9.98
N LEU A 87 15.34 -3.80 11.09
CA LEU A 87 14.09 -3.07 11.19
C LEU A 87 14.23 -1.69 10.54
N VAL A 88 13.30 -1.36 9.66
CA VAL A 88 13.07 -0.03 9.13
C VAL A 88 11.88 0.55 9.88
N SER A 89 12.09 1.68 10.55
CA SER A 89 11.03 2.43 11.22
C SER A 89 10.91 3.79 10.57
N GLU A 90 9.68 4.26 10.42
CA GLU A 90 9.40 5.62 9.99
C GLU A 90 8.98 6.42 11.22
N GLU A 91 9.92 7.18 11.80
CA GLU A 91 9.60 8.18 12.81
C GLU A 91 9.41 9.54 12.12
N ALA A 92 8.22 10.14 12.28
CA ALA A 92 7.92 11.51 11.86
C ALA A 92 8.20 11.85 10.37
N GLY A 93 7.99 10.89 9.47
CA GLY A 93 8.17 11.10 8.02
C GLY A 93 9.62 11.04 7.53
N GLU A 94 10.57 10.71 8.41
CA GLU A 94 11.93 10.34 8.03
C GLU A 94 12.11 8.83 8.18
N ARG A 95 12.39 8.16 7.06
CA ARG A 95 12.67 6.71 7.03
C ARG A 95 14.04 6.47 7.64
N SER A 96 14.08 5.94 8.86
CA SER A 96 15.32 5.65 9.59
C SER A 96 15.55 4.15 9.69
N VAL A 97 16.80 3.74 9.47
CA VAL A 97 17.22 2.34 9.54
C VAL A 97 17.67 2.05 10.96
N PHE A 98 16.90 1.21 11.66
CA PHE A 98 17.27 0.70 12.98
C PHE A 98 17.96 -0.66 12.80
N LEU A 99 19.28 -0.65 12.94
CA LEU A 99 20.05 -1.88 13.06
C LEU A 99 19.95 -2.36 14.52
N SER A 100 18.91 -3.14 14.85
CA SER A 100 18.94 -3.91 16.10
C SER A 100 19.91 -5.07 15.92
N SER A 101 20.90 -5.18 16.80
CA SER A 101 21.61 -6.47 16.95
C SER A 101 20.74 -7.38 17.82
N ASP A 102 20.83 -8.70 17.69
CA ASP A 102 20.00 -9.65 18.45
C ASP A 102 20.02 -9.41 19.99
N ASP A 103 21.07 -8.76 20.52
CA ASP A 103 21.19 -8.33 21.91
C ASP A 103 20.15 -7.28 22.38
N ASP A 104 19.51 -6.54 21.46
CA ASP A 104 18.53 -5.48 21.77
C ASP A 104 17.09 -6.01 21.93
N LEU A 105 16.80 -7.25 21.51
CA LEU A 105 15.45 -7.84 21.48
C LEU A 105 15.08 -8.63 22.75
N GLU A 106 16.02 -8.78 23.69
CA GLU A 106 15.84 -9.58 24.93
C GLU A 106 15.54 -8.76 26.21
N ASN A 107 15.29 -7.45 26.13
CA ASN A 107 14.95 -6.60 27.30
C ASN A 107 13.52 -6.08 27.32
#